data_AF-A0A402CDH9-F1
#
_entry.id   AF-A0A402CDH9-F1
#
_cell.length_a   1.000
_cell.length_b   1.000
_cell.length_c   1.000
_cell.angle_alpha   90.00
_cell.angle_beta   90.00
_cell.angle_gamma   90.00
#
_symmetry.space_group_name_H-M   'P 1'
#
loop_
_entity.id
_entity.type
_entity.pdbx_description
1 polymer ?
#
loop_
_entity_poly.entity_id
_entity_poly.type
_entity_poly.pdbx_seq_one_letter_code
_entity_poly.pdbx_strand_id
1 'polypeptide(L)'
;MTGVNLSKQHPSVYKSLMKLDADVKAALETAGVGPLLVELVKIRVSQLNGCAFCLRMHTRDALAKGETTDRLAVVAAWWEAQYFSDQERAALALAEQVTALAVPERRTWDDGSLTGEQVSAISWLATVMNAWNRVAVTSHYPVAP
;
A
#
# COMPACT_ATOMS: atom_id res chain seq x y z
N MET A 1 1.13 31.88 -1.28
CA MET A 1 0.03 31.18 -0.59
C MET A 1 0.65 30.07 0.22
N THR A 2 0.33 29.98 1.51
CA THR A 2 0.66 28.80 2.33
C THR A 2 0.03 27.55 1.68
N GLY A 3 0.72 26.41 1.68
CA GLY A 3 0.26 25.19 0.99
C GLY A 3 -1.15 24.79 1.43
N VAL A 4 -1.98 24.37 0.47
CA VAL A 4 -3.35 23.91 0.74
C VAL A 4 -3.28 22.52 1.36
N ASN A 5 -3.93 22.33 2.51
CA ASN A 5 -4.03 21.03 3.16
C ASN A 5 -5.46 20.49 3.00
N LEU A 6 -5.62 19.40 2.26
CA LEU A 6 -6.94 18.87 1.90
C LEU A 6 -7.76 18.42 3.11
N SER A 7 -7.11 17.84 4.13
CA SER A 7 -7.81 17.39 5.34
C SER A 7 -8.31 18.55 6.21
N LYS A 8 -7.64 19.71 6.14
CA LYS A 8 -8.11 20.95 6.78
C LYS A 8 -9.20 21.65 6.00
N GLN A 9 -9.11 21.68 4.66
CA GLN A 9 -10.11 22.36 3.82
C GLN A 9 -11.42 21.56 3.72
N HIS A 10 -11.35 20.23 3.60
CA HIS A 10 -12.51 19.36 3.46
C HIS A 10 -12.47 18.18 4.44
N PRO A 11 -12.65 18.44 5.74
CA PRO A 11 -12.50 17.42 6.78
C PRO A 11 -13.52 16.28 6.69
N SER A 12 -14.72 16.53 6.14
CA SER A 12 -15.71 15.47 5.91
C SER A 12 -15.24 14.44 4.89
N VAL A 13 -14.62 14.88 3.80
CA VAL A 13 -14.06 14.00 2.76
C VAL A 13 -12.91 13.16 3.32
N TYR A 14 -12.04 13.78 4.13
CA TYR A 14 -10.97 13.06 4.82
C TYR A 14 -11.50 11.98 5.76
N LYS A 15 -12.58 12.26 6.52
CA LYS A 15 -13.23 11.27 7.38
C LYS A 15 -13.82 10.10 6.58
N SER A 16 -14.38 10.34 5.40
CA SER A 16 -14.83 9.27 4.51
C SER A 16 -13.68 8.38 4.05
N LEU A 17 -12.51 8.96 3.74
CA LEU A 17 -11.32 8.17 3.42
C LEU A 17 -10.84 7.34 4.61
N MET A 18 -10.86 7.88 5.83
CA MET A 18 -10.57 7.10 7.04
C MET A 18 -11.54 5.94 7.25
N LYS A 19 -12.84 6.14 6.98
CA LYS A 19 -13.82 5.07 7.06
C LYS A 19 -13.53 3.98 6.01
N LEU A 20 -13.24 4.36 4.77
CA LEU A 20 -12.85 3.42 3.73
C LEU A 20 -11.62 2.61 4.17
N ASP A 21 -10.59 3.25 4.71
CA ASP A 21 -9.38 2.58 5.22
C ASP A 21 -9.72 1.52 6.30
N ALA A 22 -10.61 1.84 7.24
CA ALA A 22 -11.07 0.90 8.25
C ALA A 22 -11.84 -0.29 7.65
N ASP A 23 -12.72 -0.04 6.68
CA ASP A 23 -13.49 -1.09 6.00
C ASP A 23 -12.55 -2.00 5.17
N VAL A 24 -11.53 -1.44 4.52
CA VAL A 24 -10.49 -2.21 3.80
C VAL A 24 -9.65 -3.05 4.77
N LYS A 25 -9.30 -2.51 5.94
CA LYS A 25 -8.60 -3.28 6.98
C LYS A 25 -9.41 -4.50 7.42
N ALA A 26 -10.71 -4.34 7.67
CA ALA A 26 -11.57 -5.46 8.04
C ALA A 26 -11.67 -6.52 6.92
N ALA A 27 -11.70 -6.09 5.65
CA ALA A 27 -11.67 -7.00 4.51
C ALA A 27 -10.37 -7.79 4.42
N LEU A 28 -9.21 -7.16 4.66
CA LEU A 28 -7.91 -7.84 4.70
C LEU A 28 -7.83 -8.89 5.82
N GLU A 29 -8.34 -8.55 7.01
CA GLU A 29 -8.42 -9.48 8.14
C GLU A 29 -9.31 -10.68 7.80
N THR A 30 -10.46 -10.44 7.16
CA THR A 30 -11.40 -11.49 6.74
C THR A 30 -10.79 -12.40 5.67
N ALA A 31 -10.06 -11.83 4.72
CA ALA A 31 -9.35 -12.55 3.66
C ALA A 31 -8.06 -13.28 4.14
N GLY A 32 -7.75 -13.20 5.43
CA GLY A 32 -6.56 -13.84 6.03
C GLY A 32 -5.24 -13.25 5.54
N VAL A 33 -5.21 -11.97 5.14
CA VAL A 33 -3.98 -11.30 4.71
C VAL A 33 -3.17 -10.88 5.93
N GLY A 34 -1.97 -11.44 6.07
CA GLY A 34 -1.11 -11.20 7.23
C GLY A 34 -0.71 -9.72 7.38
N PRO A 35 -0.56 -9.22 8.62
CA PRO A 35 -0.33 -7.80 8.89
C PRO A 35 1.02 -7.27 8.37
N LEU A 36 2.01 -8.14 8.16
CA LEU A 36 3.28 -7.81 7.52
C LEU A 36 3.11 -7.59 6.01
N LEU A 37 2.41 -8.50 5.33
CA LEU A 37 2.10 -8.35 3.90
C LEU A 37 1.30 -7.07 3.63
N VAL A 38 0.38 -6.71 4.53
CA VAL A 38 -0.34 -5.42 4.44
C VAL A 38 0.64 -4.24 4.43
N GLU A 39 1.64 -4.21 5.31
CA GLU A 39 2.61 -3.11 5.31
C GLU A 39 3.54 -3.13 4.09
N LEU A 40 3.97 -4.30 3.62
CA LEU A 40 4.78 -4.40 2.39
C LEU A 40 4.04 -3.83 1.17
N VAL A 41 2.75 -4.15 1.03
CA VAL A 41 1.91 -3.57 -0.03
C VAL A 41 1.81 -2.06 0.12
N LYS A 42 1.54 -1.54 1.33
CA LYS A 42 1.45 -0.09 1.58
C LYS A 42 2.76 0.64 1.28
N ILE A 43 3.90 0.05 1.68
CA ILE A 43 5.24 0.57 1.38
C ILE A 43 5.44 0.59 -0.13
N ARG A 44 5.17 -0.52 -0.83
CA ARG A 44 5.44 -0.61 -2.27
C ARG A 44 4.61 0.38 -3.08
N VAL A 45 3.31 0.49 -2.78
CA VAL A 45 2.44 1.50 -3.40
C VAL A 45 2.96 2.92 -3.12
N SER A 46 3.43 3.17 -1.90
CA SER A 46 4.00 4.48 -1.52
C SER A 46 5.34 4.78 -2.19
N GLN A 47 6.17 3.75 -2.48
CA GLN A 47 7.40 3.90 -3.26
C GLN A 47 7.09 4.34 -4.69
N LEU A 48 6.13 3.66 -5.34
CA LEU A 48 5.71 3.99 -6.71
C LEU A 48 5.14 5.41 -6.82
N ASN A 49 4.41 5.85 -5.79
CA ASN A 49 3.81 7.19 -5.76
C ASN A 49 4.71 8.28 -5.15
N GLY A 50 5.91 7.95 -4.64
CA GLY A 50 6.82 8.91 -4.02
C GLY A 50 6.30 9.58 -2.74
N CYS A 51 5.43 8.92 -1.95
CA CYS A 51 4.91 9.49 -0.70
C CYS A 51 5.88 9.29 0.48
N ALA A 52 6.81 10.22 0.72
CA ALA A 52 7.77 10.16 1.83
C ALA A 52 7.11 10.04 3.22
N PHE A 53 5.99 10.73 3.44
CA PHE A 53 5.23 10.65 4.69
C PHE A 53 4.73 9.23 4.95
N CYS A 54 4.11 8.63 3.92
CA CYS A 54 3.55 7.30 3.97
C CYS A 54 4.66 6.24 4.14
N LEU A 55 5.78 6.39 3.43
CA LEU A 55 6.95 5.52 3.59
C LEU A 55 7.47 5.54 5.02
N ARG A 56 7.70 6.73 5.60
CA ARG A 56 8.20 6.83 6.99
C ARG A 56 7.26 6.14 7.98
N MET A 57 5.95 6.30 7.81
CA MET A 57 4.94 5.71 8.68
C MET A 57 4.91 4.19 8.54
N HIS A 58 4.70 3.67 7.32
CA HIS A 58 4.54 2.24 7.09
C HIS A 58 5.82 1.44 7.30
N THR A 59 7.00 2.02 7.05
CA THR A 59 8.27 1.38 7.41
C THR A 59 8.40 1.20 8.93
N ARG A 60 8.00 2.19 9.74
CA ARG A 60 8.00 2.06 11.20
C ARG A 60 6.99 1.02 11.68
N ASP A 61 5.80 1.02 11.11
CA ASP A 61 4.76 0.05 11.44
C ASP A 61 5.17 -1.38 11.06
N ALA A 62 5.84 -1.57 9.91
CA ALA A 62 6.37 -2.87 9.49
C ALA A 62 7.45 -3.39 10.45
N LEU A 63 8.42 -2.53 10.81
CA LEU A 63 9.46 -2.87 11.78
C LEU A 63 8.86 -3.24 13.15
N ALA A 64 7.85 -2.50 13.61
CA ALA A 64 7.15 -2.80 14.86
C ALA A 64 6.40 -4.15 14.83
N LYS A 65 6.03 -4.64 13.63
CA LYS A 65 5.40 -5.95 13.40
C LYS A 65 6.41 -7.08 13.17
N GLY A 66 7.71 -6.80 13.21
CA GLY A 66 8.77 -7.80 13.07
C GLY A 66 9.35 -7.93 11.65
N GLU A 67 9.09 -6.98 10.76
CA GLU A 67 9.76 -6.95 9.45
C GLU A 67 11.27 -6.66 9.60
N THR A 68 12.08 -7.09 8.64
CA THR A 68 13.54 -6.89 8.66
C THR A 68 13.97 -5.73 7.77
N THR A 69 15.09 -5.10 8.14
CA THR A 69 15.72 -4.04 7.34
C THR A 69 16.11 -4.54 5.95
N ASP A 70 16.56 -5.80 5.84
CA ASP A 70 16.96 -6.41 4.58
C ASP A 70 15.78 -6.51 3.61
N ARG A 71 14.64 -7.03 4.08
CA ARG A 71 13.41 -7.12 3.28
C ARG A 71 12.89 -5.76 2.87
N LEU A 72 12.91 -4.79 3.78
CA LEU A 72 12.52 -3.40 3.49
C LEU A 72 13.42 -2.73 2.46
N ALA A 73 14.72 -3.03 2.47
CA ALA A 73 15.68 -2.47 1.51
C ALA A 73 15.45 -2.99 0.09
N VAL A 74 15.01 -4.25 -0.06
CA VAL A 74 14.89 -4.91 -1.36
C VAL A 74 13.46 -5.02 -1.89
N VAL A 75 12.43 -4.61 -1.13
CA VAL A 75 11.02 -4.70 -1.58
C VAL A 75 10.75 -3.93 -2.88
N ALA A 76 11.55 -2.90 -3.20
CA ALA A 76 11.44 -2.17 -4.46
C ALA A 76 11.85 -3.00 -5.69
N ALA A 77 12.59 -4.09 -5.47
CA ALA A 77 13.11 -5.04 -6.47
C ALA A 77 12.65 -6.48 -6.16
N TRP A 78 11.46 -6.64 -5.58
CA TRP A 78 10.97 -7.91 -5.04
C TRP A 78 10.98 -9.09 -6.03
N TRP A 79 10.81 -8.84 -7.34
CA TRP A 79 10.66 -9.89 -8.35
C TRP A 79 11.94 -10.71 -8.59
N GLU A 80 13.11 -10.14 -8.31
CA GLU A 80 14.39 -10.85 -8.38
C GLU A 80 14.89 -11.32 -7.01
N ALA A 81 14.23 -10.91 -5.93
CA ALA A 81 14.68 -11.16 -4.57
C ALA A 81 14.10 -12.46 -4.00
N GLN A 82 14.93 -13.30 -3.40
CA GLN A 82 14.50 -14.58 -2.78
C GLN A 82 13.83 -14.43 -1.41
N TYR A 83 13.69 -13.19 -0.91
CA TYR A 83 13.15 -12.92 0.41
C TYR A 83 11.64 -13.13 0.53
N PHE A 84 10.91 -13.06 -0.59
CA PHE A 84 9.44 -12.98 -0.58
C PHE A 84 8.80 -14.29 -1.03
N SER A 85 7.75 -14.71 -0.30
CA SER A 85 6.97 -15.90 -0.66
C SER A 85 6.15 -15.68 -1.93
N ASP A 86 5.63 -16.76 -2.53
CA ASP A 86 4.80 -16.67 -3.74
C ASP A 86 3.54 -15.82 -3.50
N GLN A 87 2.93 -15.94 -2.32
CA GLN A 87 1.81 -15.10 -1.91
C GLN A 87 2.20 -13.61 -1.83
N GLU A 88 3.36 -13.30 -1.24
CA GLU A 88 3.85 -11.92 -1.14
C GLU A 88 4.17 -11.34 -2.53
N ARG A 89 4.78 -12.14 -3.40
CA ARG A 89 5.09 -11.77 -4.80
C ARG A 89 3.83 -11.48 -5.60
N ALA A 90 2.83 -12.35 -5.52
CA ALA A 90 1.54 -12.15 -6.19
C ALA A 90 0.83 -10.89 -5.67
N ALA A 91 0.84 -10.66 -4.36
CA ALA A 91 0.25 -9.46 -3.74
C ALA A 91 0.97 -8.17 -4.14
N LEU A 92 2.31 -8.17 -4.17
CA LEU A 92 3.11 -7.03 -4.62
C LEU A 92 2.85 -6.74 -6.09
N ALA A 93 2.87 -7.76 -6.96
CA ALA A 93 2.59 -7.62 -8.38
C ALA A 93 1.18 -7.08 -8.65
N LEU A 94 0.16 -7.58 -7.94
CA LEU A 94 -1.21 -7.06 -8.00
C LEU A 94 -1.26 -5.59 -7.56
N ALA A 95 -0.60 -5.25 -6.46
CA ALA A 95 -0.56 -3.88 -5.96
C ALA A 95 0.13 -2.91 -6.95
N GLU A 96 1.21 -3.35 -7.61
CA GLU A 96 1.86 -2.57 -8.68
C GLU A 96 0.92 -2.40 -9.89
N GLN A 97 0.22 -3.46 -10.31
CA GLN A 97 -0.73 -3.38 -11.42
C GLN A 97 -1.87 -2.39 -11.12
N VAL A 98 -2.48 -2.48 -9.93
CA VAL A 98 -3.54 -1.58 -9.49
C VAL A 98 -3.04 -0.13 -9.38
N THR A 99 -1.79 0.06 -9.00
CA THR A 99 -1.18 1.40 -8.87
C THR A 99 -0.86 2.03 -10.23
N ALA A 100 -0.29 1.25 -11.16
CA ALA A 100 0.15 1.76 -12.45
C ALA A 100 -0.98 1.92 -13.48
N LEU A 101 -2.04 1.10 -13.40
CA LEU A 101 -3.16 1.07 -14.36
C LEU A 101 -2.71 1.09 -15.84
N ALA A 102 -1.64 0.37 -16.18
CA ALA A 102 -1.18 0.28 -17.56
C ALA A 102 -2.20 -0.48 -18.43
N VAL A 103 -2.56 0.07 -19.59
CA VAL A 103 -3.48 -0.52 -20.58
C VAL A 103 -2.62 -1.13 -21.71
N PRO A 104 -2.68 -2.44 -22.11
CA PRO A 104 -3.56 -3.54 -21.72
C PRO A 104 -2.87 -4.72 -20.97
N GLU A 105 -3.72 -5.67 -20.54
CA GLU A 105 -3.55 -6.69 -19.49
C GLU A 105 -2.47 -7.77 -19.71
N ARG A 106 -1.71 -8.01 -18.64
CA ARG A 106 -1.40 -9.38 -18.22
C ARG A 106 -1.60 -9.45 -16.71
N ARG A 107 -2.51 -10.33 -16.25
CA ARG A 107 -2.52 -10.79 -14.85
C ARG A 107 -1.35 -11.76 -14.65
N THR A 108 -0.12 -11.27 -14.80
CA THR A 108 1.08 -12.09 -14.53
C THR A 108 1.21 -12.48 -13.06
N TRP A 109 0.41 -11.88 -12.19
CA TRP A 109 0.36 -12.17 -10.76
C TRP A 109 -0.61 -13.31 -10.40
N ASP A 110 -1.53 -13.68 -11.30
CA ASP A 110 -2.61 -14.64 -11.01
C ASP A 110 -2.14 -16.07 -11.29
N ASP A 111 -1.21 -16.55 -10.46
CA ASP A 111 -0.64 -17.91 -10.52
C ASP A 111 -1.34 -18.91 -9.56
N GLY A 112 -2.45 -18.48 -8.94
CA GLY A 112 -3.17 -19.25 -7.92
C GLY A 112 -2.68 -19.03 -6.49
N SER A 113 -1.66 -18.20 -6.25
CA SER A 113 -1.14 -17.92 -4.90
C SER A 113 -2.06 -17.03 -4.05
N LEU A 114 -3.07 -16.39 -4.66
CA LEU A 114 -4.08 -15.57 -3.98
C LEU A 114 -5.48 -16.14 -4.18
N THR A 115 -6.29 -16.14 -3.13
CA THR A 115 -7.73 -16.41 -3.24
C THR A 115 -8.47 -15.22 -3.83
N GLY A 116 -9.70 -15.43 -4.34
CA GLY A 116 -10.52 -14.31 -4.83
C GLY A 116 -10.79 -13.23 -3.78
N GLU A 117 -10.91 -13.62 -2.50
CA GLU A 117 -11.05 -12.66 -1.39
C GLU A 117 -9.76 -11.85 -1.18
N GLN A 118 -8.59 -12.49 -1.25
CA GLN A 118 -7.30 -11.82 -1.13
C GLN A 118 -7.06 -10.87 -2.30
N VAL A 119 -7.38 -11.26 -3.53
CA VAL A 119 -7.31 -10.40 -4.71
C VAL A 119 -8.15 -9.13 -4.51
N SER A 120 -9.41 -9.29 -4.07
CA SER A 120 -10.29 -8.15 -3.79
C SER A 120 -9.71 -7.25 -2.70
N ALA A 121 -9.35 -7.83 -1.55
CA ALA A 121 -8.86 -7.06 -0.40
C ALA A 121 -7.54 -6.33 -0.70
N ILE A 122 -6.60 -6.96 -1.40
CA ILE A 122 -5.32 -6.34 -1.79
C ILE A 122 -5.54 -5.25 -2.85
N SER A 123 -6.48 -5.45 -3.79
CA SER A 123 -6.83 -4.41 -4.77
C SER A 123 -7.42 -3.17 -4.10
N TRP A 124 -8.30 -3.37 -3.11
CA TRP A 124 -8.83 -2.29 -2.28
C TRP A 124 -7.75 -1.62 -1.42
N LEU A 125 -6.81 -2.40 -0.87
CA LEU A 125 -5.65 -1.86 -0.15
C LEU A 125 -4.79 -0.96 -1.04
N ALA A 126 -4.44 -1.42 -2.25
CA ALA A 126 -3.69 -0.62 -3.19
C ALA A 126 -4.46 0.65 -3.60
N THR A 127 -5.78 0.54 -3.80
CA THR A 127 -6.65 1.68 -4.14
C THR A 127 -6.69 2.74 -3.03
N VAL A 128 -6.95 2.33 -1.77
CA VAL A 128 -7.00 3.27 -0.65
C VAL A 128 -5.63 3.87 -0.35
N MET A 129 -4.56 3.09 -0.49
CA MET A 129 -3.19 3.60 -0.33
C MET A 129 -2.83 4.63 -1.41
N ASN A 130 -3.27 4.40 -2.65
CA ASN A 130 -3.15 5.37 -3.73
C ASN A 130 -3.87 6.69 -3.42
N ALA A 131 -5.05 6.63 -2.79
CA ALA A 131 -5.76 7.82 -2.32
C ALA A 131 -5.00 8.53 -1.20
N TRP A 132 -4.49 7.79 -0.20
CA TRP A 132 -3.67 8.33 0.88
C TRP A 132 -2.40 9.02 0.39
N ASN A 133 -1.67 8.39 -0.54
CA ASN A 133 -0.48 8.97 -1.15
C ASN A 133 -0.80 10.31 -1.81
N ARG A 134 -1.88 10.38 -2.60
CA ARG A 134 -2.34 11.63 -3.25
C ARG A 134 -2.63 12.69 -2.21
N VAL A 135 -3.41 12.37 -1.18
CA VAL A 135 -3.76 13.33 -0.11
C VAL A 135 -2.52 13.86 0.59
N ALA A 136 -1.60 12.99 1.00
CA ALA A 136 -0.41 13.39 1.75
C ALA A 136 0.55 14.25 0.91
N VAL A 137 0.79 13.87 -0.34
CA VAL A 137 1.69 14.59 -1.26
C VAL A 137 1.12 15.96 -1.62
N THR A 138 -0.15 16.03 -2.06
CA THR A 138 -0.76 17.32 -2.47
C THR A 138 -1.03 18.24 -1.29
N SER A 139 -1.14 17.68 -0.07
CA SER A 139 -1.29 18.47 1.15
C SER A 139 0.03 18.84 1.83
N HIS A 140 1.17 18.49 1.21
CA HIS A 140 2.52 18.76 1.72
C HIS A 140 2.70 18.34 3.19
N TYR A 141 2.28 17.12 3.54
CA TYR A 141 2.45 16.61 4.89
C TYR A 141 3.94 16.64 5.29
N PRO A 142 4.29 17.20 6.45
CA PRO A 142 5.68 17.40 6.82
C PRO A 142 6.37 16.06 7.11
N VAL A 143 7.60 15.93 6.63
CA VAL A 143 8.47 14.78 6.89
C VAL A 143 9.80 15.31 7.40
N ALA A 144 10.00 15.22 8.71
CA ALA A 144 11.26 15.58 9.37
C ALA A 144 12.10 14.30 9.66
N PRO A 145 13.42 14.42 9.79
CA PRO A 145 14.27 13.38 10.35
C PRO A 145 13.79 12.90 11.73
#